data_AF-A0A2H0C3Z0-F1
#
_entry.id   AF-A0A2H0C3Z0-F1
#
_cell.length_a   1.000
_cell.length_b   1.000
_cell.length_c   1.000
_cell.angle_alpha   90.00
_cell.angle_beta   90.00
_cell.angle_gamma   90.00
#
_symmetry.space_group_name_H-M   'P 1'
#
loop_
_entity.id
_entity.type
_entity.pdbx_description
1 polymer ?
#
loop_
_entity_poly.entity_id
_entity_poly.type
_entity_poly.pdbx_seq_one_letter_code
_entity_poly.pdbx_strand_id
1 'polypeptide(L)'
;MKMLWKKENEHDFFIKSLNFATPEQLFYTTSDKKFYAYWTKSYSDAKTTLQSRNSLIGTYTEKWSTDLFSEIAKQLDVFSVQGAI
;
A
#
# COMPACT_ATOMS: atom_id res chain seq x y z
N MET A 1 6.89 -20.82 3.17
CA MET A 1 7.47 -19.89 2.18
C MET A 1 6.39 -18.87 1.83
N LYS A 2 6.51 -17.63 2.30
CA LYS A 2 5.58 -16.56 1.93
C LYS A 2 5.74 -16.26 0.43
N MET A 3 4.62 -16.10 -0.28
CA MET A 3 4.66 -15.62 -1.67
C MET A 3 5.18 -14.18 -1.68
N LEU A 4 6.02 -13.87 -2.68
CA LEU A 4 6.45 -12.51 -2.96
C LEU A 4 5.26 -11.62 -3.36
N TRP A 5 5.49 -10.31 -3.40
CA TRP A 5 4.45 -9.32 -3.67
C TRP A 5 3.66 -9.63 -4.95
N LYS A 6 2.33 -9.66 -4.82
CA LYS A 6 1.39 -9.92 -5.92
C LYS A 6 0.13 -9.05 -5.78
N LYS A 7 -0.73 -9.08 -6.79
CA LYS A 7 -1.94 -8.23 -6.87
C LYS A 7 -2.86 -8.40 -5.65
N GLU A 8 -2.88 -9.58 -5.05
CA GLU A 8 -3.67 -9.85 -3.84
C GLU A 8 -3.16 -9.06 -2.63
N ASN A 9 -1.85 -8.77 -2.55
CA ASN A 9 -1.29 -7.91 -1.50
C ASN A 9 -1.74 -6.46 -1.69
N GLU A 10 -1.81 -5.97 -2.93
CA GLU A 10 -2.35 -4.64 -3.23
C GLU A 10 -3.83 -4.55 -2.88
N HIS A 11 -4.61 -5.57 -3.23
CA HIS A 11 -6.02 -5.64 -2.86
C HIS A 11 -6.21 -5.64 -1.34
N ASP A 12 -5.45 -6.46 -0.62
CA ASP A 12 -5.46 -6.49 0.85
C ASP A 12 -5.07 -5.13 1.47
N PHE A 13 -4.08 -4.44 0.90
CA PHE A 13 -3.75 -3.07 1.29
C PHE A 13 -4.96 -2.13 1.19
N PHE A 14 -5.68 -2.12 0.06
CA PHE A 14 -6.84 -1.24 -0.11
C PHE A 14 -7.97 -1.58 0.87
N ILE A 15 -8.30 -2.86 1.02
CA ILE A 15 -9.36 -3.32 1.93
C ILE A 15 -9.02 -2.97 3.38
N LYS A 16 -7.78 -3.22 3.83
CA LYS A 16 -7.36 -2.88 5.19
C LYS A 16 -7.34 -1.39 5.44
N SER A 17 -6.87 -0.62 4.46
CA SER A 17 -6.78 0.85 4.58
C SER A 17 -8.14 1.51 4.64
N LEU A 18 -9.14 0.98 3.92
CA LEU A 18 -10.51 1.48 3.95
C LEU A 18 -11.19 1.40 5.33
N ASN A 19 -10.68 0.58 6.25
CA ASN A 19 -11.20 0.52 7.61
C ASN A 19 -10.89 1.78 8.43
N PHE A 20 -9.91 2.59 8.03
CA PHE A 20 -9.46 3.75 8.80
C PHE A 20 -9.15 5.00 7.96
N ALA A 21 -9.11 4.90 6.63
CA ALA A 21 -8.91 6.01 5.70
C ALA A 21 -10.13 6.17 4.79
N THR A 22 -10.44 7.42 4.41
CA THR A 22 -11.57 7.68 3.51
C THR A 22 -11.22 7.27 2.07
N PRO A 23 -12.21 7.01 1.21
CA PRO A 23 -11.97 6.71 -0.21
C PRO A 23 -11.12 7.78 -0.92
N GLU A 24 -11.32 9.06 -0.63
CA GLU A 24 -10.57 10.19 -1.20
C GLU A 24 -9.09 10.19 -0.78
N GLN A 25 -8.77 9.58 0.37
CA GLN A 25 -7.40 9.43 0.84
C GLN A 25 -6.67 8.26 0.14
N LEU A 26 -7.40 7.34 -0.50
CA LEU A 26 -6.88 6.11 -1.08
C LEU A 26 -6.95 6.06 -2.61
N PHE A 27 -7.97 6.69 -3.18
CA PHE A 27 -8.32 6.61 -4.59
C PHE A 27 -8.34 8.00 -5.23
N TYR A 28 -8.05 8.04 -6.53
CA TYR A 28 -8.22 9.25 -7.31
C TYR A 28 -9.71 9.50 -7.51
N THR A 29 -10.16 10.72 -7.25
CA THR A 29 -11.53 11.15 -7.50
C THR A 29 -11.60 11.92 -8.80
N THR A 30 -12.51 11.53 -9.68
CA THR A 30 -12.80 12.21 -10.94
C THR A 30 -13.91 13.23 -10.77
N SER A 31 -14.08 14.11 -11.77
CA SER A 31 -15.14 15.13 -11.78
C SER A 31 -16.55 14.52 -11.71
N ASP A 32 -16.74 13.32 -12.26
CA ASP A 32 -17.97 12.53 -12.17
C ASP A 32 -18.12 11.70 -10.88
N LYS A 33 -17.32 12.02 -9.84
CA LYS A 33 -17.33 11.38 -8.51
C LYS A 33 -17.07 9.87 -8.52
N LYS A 34 -16.30 9.38 -9.48
CA LYS A 34 -15.80 8.00 -9.48
C LYS A 34 -14.46 7.91 -8.77
N PHE A 35 -14.18 6.74 -8.21
CA PHE A 35 -12.94 6.42 -7.52
C PHE A 35 -12.10 5.43 -8.32
N TYR A 36 -10.82 5.75 -8.51
CA TYR A 36 -9.87 4.90 -9.23
C TYR A 36 -8.64 4.61 -8.38
N ALA A 37 -8.22 3.35 -8.30
CA ALA A 37 -6.95 2.96 -7.69
C ALA A 37 -5.73 3.40 -8.52
N TYR A 38 -5.89 3.41 -9.84
CA TYR A 38 -4.86 3.75 -10.81
C TYR A 38 -5.39 4.77 -11.81
N TRP A 39 -4.62 5.82 -12.05
CA TRP A 39 -4.98 6.83 -13.06
C TRP A 39 -4.60 6.34 -14.45
N THR A 40 -5.59 6.24 -15.35
CA THR A 40 -5.34 5.79 -16.72
C THR A 40 -4.63 6.91 -17.52
N LYS A 41 -3.73 6.54 -18.44
CA LYS A 41 -2.95 7.52 -19.22
C LYS A 41 -3.79 8.40 -20.15
N SER A 42 -4.96 7.92 -20.55
CA SER A 42 -5.87 8.59 -21.49
C SER A 42 -6.94 9.44 -20.80
N TYR A 43 -6.93 9.54 -19.46
CA TYR A 43 -7.95 10.29 -18.74
C TYR A 43 -7.59 11.77 -18.66
N SER A 44 -8.50 12.63 -19.13
CA SER A 44 -8.27 14.07 -19.32
C SER A 44 -8.49 14.93 -18.07
N ASP A 45 -9.01 14.36 -16.98
CA ASP A 45 -9.20 15.12 -15.73
C ASP A 45 -7.88 15.48 -15.05
N ALA A 46 -7.94 16.49 -14.19
CA ALA A 46 -6.80 16.93 -13.39
C ALA A 46 -6.36 15.81 -12.42
N LYS A 47 -5.13 15.34 -12.61
CA LYS A 47 -4.50 14.40 -11.69
C LYS A 47 -4.02 15.13 -10.43
N THR A 48 -4.57 14.79 -9.28
CA THR A 48 -4.06 15.24 -7.98
C THR A 48 -3.07 14.21 -7.42
N THR A 49 -2.16 14.65 -6.55
CA THR A 49 -1.26 13.73 -5.85
C THR A 49 -1.96 13.14 -4.62
N LEU A 50 -2.04 11.81 -4.54
CA LEU A 50 -2.57 11.10 -3.36
C LEU A 50 -1.46 10.86 -2.32
N GLN A 51 -1.04 11.93 -1.64
CA GLN A 51 0.04 11.85 -0.64
C GLN A 51 -0.33 10.94 0.53
N SER A 52 -1.59 10.99 0.98
CA SER A 52 -2.12 10.08 2.01
C SER A 52 -1.90 8.61 1.62
N ARG A 53 -2.28 8.22 0.40
CA ARG A 53 -2.09 6.87 -0.11
C ARG A 53 -0.61 6.49 -0.15
N ASN A 54 0.27 7.39 -0.59
CA ASN A 54 1.72 7.14 -0.65
C ASN A 54 2.30 6.80 0.72
N SER A 55 1.91 7.53 1.76
CA SER A 55 2.35 7.23 3.13
C SER A 55 1.80 5.88 3.60
N LEU A 56 0.51 5.61 3.36
CA LEU A 56 -0.14 4.37 3.79
C LEU A 56 0.44 3.11 3.14
N ILE A 57 0.68 3.14 1.82
CA ILE A 57 1.30 1.99 1.13
C ILE A 57 2.75 1.81 1.59
N GLY A 58 3.46 2.90 1.92
CA GLY A 58 4.78 2.86 2.53
C GLY A 58 4.78 2.06 3.84
N THR A 59 3.97 2.47 4.82
CA THR A 59 3.85 1.75 6.10
C THR A 59 3.42 0.29 5.91
N TYR A 60 2.49 0.03 4.99
CA TYR A 60 2.01 -1.33 4.73
C TYR A 60 3.12 -2.23 4.15
N THR A 61 3.84 -1.74 3.14
CA THR A 61 4.92 -2.49 2.47
C THR A 61 6.14 -2.69 3.37
N GLU A 62 6.40 -1.75 4.26
CA GLU A 62 7.44 -1.87 5.28
C GLU A 62 7.13 -2.98 6.28
N LYS A 63 5.89 -3.03 6.78
CA LYS A 63 5.41 -4.14 7.60
C LYS A 63 5.51 -5.47 6.85
N TRP A 64 5.04 -5.51 5.60
CA TRP A 64 5.11 -6.70 4.75
C TRP A 64 6.56 -7.20 4.60
N SER A 65 7.51 -6.29 4.39
CA SER A 65 8.94 -6.62 4.27
C SER A 65 9.50 -7.15 5.58
N THR A 66 9.18 -6.50 6.70
CA THR A 66 9.57 -6.94 8.05
C THR A 66 9.06 -8.35 8.34
N ASP A 67 7.80 -8.62 7.98
CA ASP A 67 7.15 -9.91 8.14
C ASP A 67 7.78 -10.98 7.22
N LEU A 68 8.21 -10.61 6.00
CA LEU A 68 8.91 -11.49 5.07
C LEU A 68 10.27 -11.94 5.62
N PHE A 69 11.08 -10.98 6.08
CA PHE A 69 12.42 -11.26 6.61
C PHE A 69 12.41 -11.90 8.00
N SER A 70 11.28 -11.87 8.73
CA SER A 70 11.17 -12.47 10.06
C SER A 70 11.52 -13.96 10.10
N GLU A 71 11.26 -14.72 9.03
CA GLU A 71 11.61 -16.14 8.93
C GLU A 71 13.13 -16.34 8.87
N ILE A 72 13.83 -15.49 8.12
CA ILE A 72 15.29 -15.52 7.98
C ILE A 72 15.96 -15.01 9.26
N ALA A 73 15.44 -13.93 9.84
CA ALA A 73 15.96 -13.34 11.08
C ALA A 73 15.98 -14.37 12.22
N LYS A 74 14.89 -15.15 12.36
CA LYS A 74 14.80 -16.25 13.35
C LYS A 74 15.87 -17.34 13.15
N GLN A 75 16.26 -17.64 11.91
CA GLN A 75 17.30 -18.65 11.65
C GLN A 75 18.70 -18.15 12.03
N LEU A 76 18.91 -16.84 12.01
CA LEU A 76 20.18 -16.19 12.33
C LEU A 76 20.26 -15.70 13.78
N ASP A 77 19.24 -15.98 14.60
CA ASP A 77 19.10 -15.46 15.98
C ASP A 77 19.15 -13.92 16.04
N VAL A 78 18.52 -13.26 15.06
CA VAL A 78 18.39 -11.80 14.96
C VAL A 78 16.92 -11.38 14.76
N PHE A 79 16.68 -10.06 14.76
CA PHE A 79 15.34 -9.48 14.62
C PHE A 79 15.19 -8.71 13.31
N SER A 80 14.01 -8.81 12.69
CA SER A 80 13.58 -7.86 11.66
C SER A 80 12.87 -6.68 12.32
N VAL A 81 13.26 -5.46 11.94
CA VAL A 81 12.75 -4.22 12.56
C VAL A 81 12.00 -3.40 11.51
N GLN A 82 10.80 -2.95 11.87
CA GLN A 82 10.05 -1.94 11.13
C GLN A 82 10.49 -0.55 11.60
N GLY A 83 10.63 0.42 10.69
CA GLY A 83 10.99 1.80 11.00
C GLY A 83 12.49 2.08 10.96
N ALA A 84 13.28 1.26 10.25
CA ALA A 84 14.70 1.53 10.09
C ALA A 84 14.91 2.80 9.24
N ILE A 85 15.58 3.80 9.81
CA ILE A 85 15.92 5.09 9.18
C ILE A 85 17.40 5.06 8.78
#